data_AF-A0A209B476-F1
#
_entry.id   AF-A0A209B476-F1
#
_cell.length_a   1.000
_cell.length_b   1.000
_cell.length_c   1.000
_cell.angle_alpha   90.00
_cell.angle_beta   90.00
_cell.angle_gamma   90.00
#
_symmetry.space_group_name_H-M   'P 1'
#
loop_
_entity.id
_entity.type
_entity.pdbx_description
1 polymer ?
#
loop_
_entity_poly.entity_id
_entity_poly.type
_entity_poly.pdbx_seq_one_letter_code
_entity_poly.pdbx_strand_id
1 'polypeptide(L)'
;MSSARRLPPLRSLAVTGALGASVLLLTACTNADTTRSSVAEAAQTESPSPTGTDTQSPSPTGSPSMNEDQTERKDLVSATKVTWDKAADTAVKEVPEGKLVDLELKRVEADATASPTGSPTGSPSPSMPNPAPSEGAPEWEAKVAQSDGTLHRIDIDAVNGKVFRTMVDPDQDPDDKTQISEWLDKAKQTPEQAVKAATAKAKGTVTHVELGDNDNQQAVWGVDVVDKGNWNKTTVEVDAANGKVLSQKVDKD
;
A
#
# COMPACT_ATOMS: atom_id res chain seq x y z
N MET A 1 -5.72 20.25 21.83
CA MET A 1 -6.72 19.38 21.19
C MET A 1 -5.96 18.56 20.16
N SER A 2 -5.43 17.42 20.57
CA SER A 2 -4.60 16.58 19.70
C SER A 2 -5.51 15.66 18.91
N SER A 3 -5.53 15.84 17.59
CA SER A 3 -6.14 14.90 16.66
C SER A 3 -5.33 13.60 16.71
N ALA A 4 -5.90 12.57 17.33
CA ALA A 4 -5.39 11.21 17.25
C ALA A 4 -5.43 10.77 15.78
N ARG A 5 -4.26 10.60 15.16
CA ARG A 5 -4.16 9.86 13.90
C ARG A 5 -4.26 8.38 14.27
N ARG A 6 -5.45 7.81 14.08
CA ARG A 6 -5.63 6.36 14.03
C ARG A 6 -4.71 5.82 12.93
N LEU A 7 -4.11 4.66 13.16
CA LEU A 7 -3.65 3.81 12.08
C LEU A 7 -4.78 3.74 11.03
N PRO A 8 -4.49 3.93 9.74
CA PRO A 8 -5.51 3.77 8.72
C PRO A 8 -6.11 2.37 8.88
N PRO A 9 -7.44 2.20 8.72
CA PRO A 9 -8.02 0.87 8.69
C PRO A 9 -7.26 0.06 7.64
N LEU A 10 -6.85 -1.15 8.00
CA LEU A 10 -6.43 -2.21 7.07
C LEU A 10 -7.39 -2.15 5.87
N ARG A 11 -6.92 -1.61 4.74
CA ARG A 11 -7.78 -1.30 3.60
C ARG A 11 -8.10 -2.62 2.89
N SER A 12 -9.08 -3.36 3.41
CA SER A 12 -9.96 -4.16 2.56
C SER A 12 -10.52 -3.24 1.50
N LEU A 13 -10.09 -3.42 0.25
CA LEU A 13 -10.64 -2.74 -0.91
C LEU A 13 -12.08 -3.23 -1.13
N ALA A 14 -13.02 -2.68 -0.35
CA ALA A 14 -14.44 -2.86 -0.55
C ALA A 14 -14.86 -2.13 -1.84
N VAL A 15 -15.03 -2.90 -2.91
CA VAL A 15 -15.65 -2.44 -4.16
C VAL A 15 -17.14 -2.23 -3.91
N THR A 16 -17.58 -0.97 -3.92
CA THR A 16 -18.99 -0.58 -3.91
C THR A 16 -19.62 -0.95 -5.25
N GLY A 17 -20.24 -2.12 -5.32
CA GLY A 17 -21.11 -2.51 -6.43
C GLY A 17 -22.44 -1.77 -6.35
N ALA A 18 -22.62 -0.72 -7.15
CA ALA A 18 -23.91 -0.09 -7.37
C ALA A 18 -24.79 -1.02 -8.21
N LEU A 19 -25.61 -1.84 -7.55
CA LEU A 19 -26.71 -2.54 -8.21
C LEU A 19 -27.90 -1.58 -8.34
N GLY A 20 -28.11 -1.14 -9.57
CA GLY A 20 -29.33 -0.49 -9.98
C GLY A 20 -30.53 -1.42 -9.85
N ALA A 21 -31.59 -0.93 -9.21
CA ALA A 21 -32.92 -1.48 -9.33
C ALA A 21 -33.83 -0.38 -9.88
N SER A 22 -34.29 -0.58 -11.11
CA SER A 22 -35.41 0.16 -11.68
C SER A 22 -36.70 -0.64 -11.51
N VAL A 23 -37.81 0.11 -11.50
CA VAL A 23 -39.21 -0.28 -11.69
C VAL A 23 -40.01 -0.50 -10.40
N LEU A 24 -40.91 0.45 -10.09
CA LEU A 24 -42.36 0.29 -10.31
C LEU A 24 -43.11 1.63 -10.15
N LEU A 25 -44.01 1.88 -11.09
CA LEU A 25 -44.94 3.01 -11.21
C LEU A 25 -46.00 3.01 -10.11
N LEU A 26 -46.33 4.18 -9.55
CA LEU A 26 -47.66 4.48 -9.00
C LEU A 26 -48.06 5.93 -9.32
N THR A 27 -49.24 6.04 -9.92
CA THR A 27 -50.05 7.21 -10.27
C THR A 27 -50.53 8.01 -9.06
N ALA A 28 -50.59 9.35 -9.15
CA ALA A 28 -51.73 10.17 -8.70
C ALA A 28 -51.54 11.70 -8.93
N CYS A 29 -52.30 12.24 -9.90
CA CYS A 29 -53.34 13.26 -9.69
C CYS A 29 -53.05 14.67 -9.10
N THR A 30 -53.13 15.66 -10.00
CA THR A 30 -53.96 16.90 -9.98
C THR A 30 -53.37 18.30 -9.61
N ASN A 31 -53.91 19.28 -10.38
CA ASN A 31 -54.21 20.69 -10.09
C ASN A 31 -53.16 21.79 -10.39
N ALA A 32 -53.19 22.25 -11.65
CA ALA A 32 -53.69 23.56 -12.15
C ALA A 32 -53.27 24.92 -11.54
N ASP A 33 -53.34 25.91 -12.45
CA ASP A 33 -53.32 27.40 -12.33
C ASP A 33 -51.95 28.10 -12.28
N THR A 34 -51.64 29.19 -12.98
CA THR A 34 -52.15 29.85 -14.21
C THR A 34 -51.10 30.87 -14.71
N THR A 35 -51.24 31.33 -15.97
CA THR A 35 -50.93 32.70 -16.46
C THR A 35 -49.42 33.01 -16.67
N ARG A 36 -48.88 33.53 -17.79
CA ARG A 36 -49.37 34.39 -18.89
C ARG A 36 -48.37 34.41 -20.06
N SER A 37 -48.93 34.43 -21.26
CA SER A 37 -48.56 35.07 -22.55
C SER A 37 -47.15 35.60 -22.86
N SER A 38 -46.65 35.29 -24.07
CA SER A 38 -46.42 36.23 -25.21
C SER A 38 -45.71 35.49 -26.38
N VAL A 39 -46.40 35.17 -27.48
CA VAL A 39 -46.48 35.86 -28.80
C VAL A 39 -45.16 35.94 -29.61
N ALA A 40 -45.06 35.02 -30.57
CA ALA A 40 -44.76 35.12 -32.01
C ALA A 40 -43.63 36.01 -32.60
N GLU A 41 -42.88 35.36 -33.51
CA GLU A 41 -42.45 35.78 -34.87
C GLU A 41 -41.49 36.97 -35.07
N ALA A 42 -40.31 36.69 -35.66
CA ALA A 42 -40.01 37.05 -37.06
C ALA A 42 -38.60 36.56 -37.47
N ALA A 43 -38.49 36.04 -38.69
CA ALA A 43 -37.28 35.56 -39.37
C ALA A 43 -36.38 36.68 -39.93
N GLN A 44 -35.08 36.40 -40.13
CA GLN A 44 -34.26 37.03 -41.18
C GLN A 44 -33.24 36.06 -41.81
N THR A 45 -33.43 35.91 -43.12
CA THR A 45 -32.58 35.61 -44.29
C THR A 45 -31.04 35.48 -44.19
N GLU A 46 -30.55 34.33 -44.66
CA GLU A 46 -29.47 34.03 -45.63
C GLU A 46 -28.22 34.94 -45.81
N SER A 47 -27.02 34.34 -45.69
CA SER A 47 -26.09 34.15 -46.84
C SER A 47 -24.89 33.22 -46.53
N PRO A 48 -24.33 32.51 -47.54
CA PRO A 48 -23.41 31.38 -47.38
C PRO A 48 -21.95 31.66 -47.81
N SER A 49 -20.99 30.86 -47.33
CA SER A 49 -19.71 30.40 -47.98
C SER A 49 -18.66 29.98 -46.93
N PRO A 50 -17.62 29.17 -47.25
CA PRO A 50 -17.57 27.98 -48.10
C PRO A 50 -16.89 26.77 -47.40
N THR A 51 -17.01 25.62 -48.06
CA THR A 51 -16.49 24.29 -47.77
C THR A 51 -14.96 24.18 -47.66
N GLY A 52 -14.49 23.52 -46.59
CA GLY A 52 -13.60 22.35 -46.67
C GLY A 52 -12.08 22.54 -46.68
N THR A 53 -11.43 22.20 -45.57
CA THR A 53 -10.34 21.20 -45.51
C THR A 53 -10.05 20.86 -44.03
N ASP A 54 -10.80 19.92 -43.45
CA ASP A 54 -10.41 19.29 -42.19
C ASP A 54 -9.18 18.42 -42.46
N THR A 55 -8.00 19.02 -42.29
CA THR A 55 -6.76 18.27 -42.13
C THR A 55 -6.83 17.61 -40.76
N GLN A 56 -7.32 16.37 -40.72
CA GLN A 56 -7.12 15.47 -39.59
C GLN A 56 -5.61 15.26 -39.45
N SER A 57 -4.99 16.10 -38.62
CA SER A 57 -3.65 15.88 -38.11
C SER A 57 -3.72 14.66 -37.21
N PRO A 58 -3.05 13.53 -37.52
CA PRO A 58 -2.96 12.43 -36.57
C PRO A 58 -2.18 12.94 -35.36
N SER A 59 -2.87 13.21 -34.25
CA SER A 59 -2.24 13.37 -32.95
C SER A 59 -1.33 12.16 -32.74
N PRO A 60 -0.03 12.34 -32.47
CA PRO A 60 0.83 11.22 -32.16
C PRO A 60 0.23 10.53 -30.94
N THR A 61 -0.10 9.26 -31.10
CA THR A 61 -0.43 8.37 -29.98
C THR A 61 0.84 8.25 -29.16
N GLY A 62 1.04 9.21 -28.25
CA GLY A 62 2.09 9.15 -27.26
C GLY A 62 1.89 7.86 -26.49
N SER A 63 2.95 7.06 -26.37
CA SER A 63 3.00 5.99 -25.38
C SER A 63 2.45 6.52 -24.05
N PRO A 64 1.60 5.77 -23.34
CA PRO A 64 1.10 6.24 -22.05
C PRO A 64 2.30 6.60 -21.17
N SER A 65 2.39 7.88 -20.78
CA SER A 65 3.33 8.32 -19.75
C SER A 65 3.03 7.55 -18.48
N MET A 66 4.07 7.24 -17.70
CA MET A 66 3.89 6.69 -16.37
C MET A 66 3.03 7.63 -15.52
N ASN A 67 2.17 7.07 -14.69
CA ASN A 67 1.42 7.83 -13.68
C ASN A 67 2.33 8.19 -12.49
N GLU A 68 1.78 8.94 -11.53
CA GLU A 68 2.51 9.41 -10.35
C GLU A 68 3.01 8.22 -9.51
N ASP A 69 2.13 7.27 -9.17
CA ASP A 69 2.47 6.12 -8.33
C ASP A 69 3.52 5.20 -8.97
N GLN A 70 3.48 5.01 -10.28
CA GLN A 70 4.50 4.29 -11.05
C GLN A 70 5.84 5.01 -11.00
N THR A 71 5.83 6.34 -11.08
CA THR A 71 7.05 7.16 -10.99
C THR A 71 7.64 7.07 -9.59
N GLU A 72 6.81 7.17 -8.55
CA GLU A 72 7.25 7.05 -7.16
C GLU A 72 7.82 5.66 -6.85
N ARG A 73 7.12 4.58 -7.26
CA ARG A 73 7.62 3.20 -7.12
C ARG A 73 8.92 2.99 -7.88
N LYS A 74 9.02 3.53 -9.10
CA LYS A 74 10.25 3.46 -9.89
C LYS A 74 11.42 4.08 -9.15
N ASP A 75 11.24 5.30 -8.64
CA ASP A 75 12.30 6.02 -7.96
C ASP A 75 12.72 5.31 -6.67
N LEU A 76 11.75 4.84 -5.88
CA LEU A 76 11.98 4.12 -4.62
C LEU A 76 12.70 2.78 -4.85
N VAL A 77 12.18 1.95 -5.75
CA VAL A 77 12.75 0.62 -6.06
C VAL A 77 14.12 0.75 -6.75
N SER A 78 14.35 1.81 -7.54
CA SER A 78 15.64 2.03 -8.20
C SER A 78 16.73 2.54 -7.26
N ALA A 79 16.36 3.28 -6.21
CA ALA A 79 17.30 3.74 -5.19
C ALA A 79 17.70 2.63 -4.19
N THR A 80 16.87 1.59 -4.09
CA THR A 80 17.04 0.48 -3.15
C THR A 80 18.16 -0.47 -3.58
N LYS A 81 19.06 -0.81 -2.65
CA LYS A 81 20.17 -1.76 -2.87
C LYS A 81 20.07 -3.01 -2.00
N VAL A 82 19.44 -2.89 -0.85
CA VAL A 82 19.19 -3.99 0.09
C VAL A 82 17.90 -4.67 -0.33
N THR A 83 17.98 -5.97 -0.60
CA THR A 83 16.83 -6.78 -0.97
C THR A 83 15.99 -7.16 0.26
N TRP A 84 14.72 -7.50 0.05
CA TRP A 84 13.79 -7.86 1.12
C TRP A 84 14.37 -8.96 2.04
N ASP A 85 15.03 -9.98 1.48
CA ASP A 85 15.58 -11.11 2.24
C ASP A 85 16.68 -10.68 3.20
N LYS A 86 17.55 -9.75 2.76
CA LYS A 86 18.61 -9.19 3.62
C LYS A 86 18.06 -8.29 4.70
N ALA A 87 17.01 -7.53 4.38
CA ALA A 87 16.34 -6.67 5.36
C ALA A 87 15.60 -7.52 6.41
N ALA A 88 14.86 -8.54 5.98
CA ALA A 88 14.24 -9.55 6.85
C ALA A 88 15.26 -10.20 7.78
N ASP A 89 16.35 -10.73 7.22
CA ASP A 89 17.45 -11.34 7.97
C ASP A 89 18.12 -10.37 8.97
N THR A 90 18.10 -9.07 8.68
CA THR A 90 18.65 -8.04 9.56
C THR A 90 17.66 -7.77 10.69
N ALA A 91 16.39 -7.55 10.37
CA ALA A 91 15.34 -7.26 11.34
C ALA A 91 15.17 -8.37 12.39
N VAL A 92 15.11 -9.64 11.97
CA VAL A 92 14.91 -10.76 12.90
C VAL A 92 16.09 -10.98 13.85
N LYS A 93 17.29 -10.46 13.54
CA LYS A 93 18.45 -10.53 14.43
C LYS A 93 18.37 -9.52 15.58
N GLU A 94 17.62 -8.43 15.41
CA GLU A 94 17.44 -7.40 16.43
C GLU A 94 16.47 -7.84 17.54
N VAL A 95 15.64 -8.86 17.27
CA VAL A 95 14.61 -9.35 18.21
C VAL A 95 14.80 -10.85 18.45
N PRO A 96 15.44 -11.24 19.57
CA PRO A 96 15.63 -12.64 19.91
C PRO A 96 14.31 -13.42 19.90
N GLU A 97 14.30 -14.56 19.22
CA GLU A 97 13.13 -15.44 19.03
C GLU A 97 11.93 -14.79 18.32
N GLY A 98 12.12 -13.58 17.78
CA GLY A 98 11.11 -12.86 17.04
C GLY A 98 10.80 -13.48 15.67
N LYS A 99 9.58 -13.27 15.19
CA LYS A 99 9.11 -13.66 13.86
C LYS A 99 8.77 -12.41 13.07
N LEU A 100 9.29 -12.28 11.85
CA LEU A 100 8.90 -11.21 10.95
C LEU A 100 7.40 -11.33 10.67
N VAL A 101 6.65 -10.25 10.85
CA VAL A 101 5.23 -10.17 10.50
C VAL A 101 4.97 -9.12 9.44
N ASP A 102 5.80 -8.09 9.33
CA ASP A 102 5.66 -7.06 8.32
C ASP A 102 7.06 -6.59 7.88
N LEU A 103 7.22 -6.32 6.59
CA LEU A 103 8.40 -5.68 6.03
C LEU A 103 8.00 -4.85 4.81
N GLU A 104 8.03 -3.53 4.93
CA GLU A 104 7.64 -2.60 3.87
C GLU A 104 8.83 -1.74 3.41
N LEU A 105 9.02 -1.62 2.10
CA LEU A 105 9.91 -0.65 1.49
C LEU A 105 9.17 0.67 1.31
N LYS A 106 9.65 1.71 1.97
CA LYS A 106 9.06 3.06 1.88
C LYS A 106 10.13 4.16 1.90
N ARG A 107 9.68 5.41 1.87
CA ARG A 107 10.55 6.57 2.01
C ARG A 107 10.68 6.94 3.48
N VAL A 108 11.87 7.36 3.87
CA VAL A 108 12.12 7.99 5.17
C VAL A 108 11.29 9.27 5.27
N GLU A 109 10.44 9.34 6.28
CA GLU A 109 9.64 10.52 6.61
C GLU A 109 10.49 11.63 7.24
N ALA A 110 10.06 12.89 7.11
CA ALA A 110 10.82 14.04 7.60
C ALA A 110 11.12 14.01 9.12
N ASP A 111 10.24 13.38 9.91
CA ASP A 111 10.38 13.24 11.36
C ASP A 111 11.01 11.91 11.79
N ALA A 112 11.47 11.09 10.85
CA ALA A 112 12.19 9.87 11.17
C ALA A 112 13.48 10.20 11.95
N THR A 113 13.58 9.65 13.15
CA THR A 113 14.72 9.85 14.04
C THR A 113 15.36 8.52 14.36
N ALA A 114 16.70 8.50 14.41
CA ALA A 114 17.42 7.34 14.93
C ALA A 114 17.03 7.10 16.38
N SER A 115 17.12 5.85 16.85
CA SER A 115 16.85 5.54 18.26
C SER A 115 17.67 6.46 19.17
N PRO A 116 17.11 7.00 20.25
CA PRO A 116 17.85 7.87 21.14
C PRO A 116 19.07 7.14 21.69
N THR A 117 20.25 7.76 21.57
CA THR A 117 21.47 7.35 22.28
C THR A 117 21.28 7.58 23.77
N GLY A 118 20.71 6.61 24.48
CA GLY A 118 20.80 6.56 25.94
C GLY A 118 19.55 6.02 26.63
N SER A 119 19.70 4.87 27.29
CA SER A 119 18.90 4.56 28.47
C SER A 119 19.31 5.51 29.62
N PRO A 120 18.37 6.11 30.38
CA PRO A 120 18.69 6.77 31.65
C PRO A 120 19.13 5.76 32.74
N THR A 121 18.94 4.47 32.49
CA THR A 121 19.40 3.37 33.33
C THR A 121 20.63 2.73 32.68
N GLY A 122 21.79 3.01 33.27
CA GLY A 122 23.10 2.61 32.76
C GLY A 122 23.22 1.12 32.45
N SER A 123 23.26 0.81 31.16
CA SER A 123 24.02 -0.31 30.62
C SER A 123 24.53 0.09 29.24
N PRO A 124 25.85 0.09 29.01
CA PRO A 124 26.41 0.46 27.72
C PRO A 124 26.07 -0.63 26.70
N SER A 125 25.08 -0.37 25.84
CA SER A 125 24.91 -1.14 24.61
C SER A 125 25.96 -0.68 23.60
N PRO A 126 26.77 -1.57 23.00
CA PRO A 126 27.95 -1.19 22.25
C PRO A 126 27.60 -0.94 20.79
N SER A 127 26.96 0.20 20.49
CA SER A 127 27.02 0.93 19.21
C SER A 127 26.06 2.11 19.33
N MET A 128 26.53 3.32 19.02
CA MET A 128 25.57 4.38 18.72
C MET A 128 24.67 3.88 17.57
N PRO A 129 23.34 4.06 17.64
CA PRO A 129 22.47 3.81 16.50
C PRO A 129 23.02 4.57 15.28
N ASN A 130 22.99 3.90 14.12
CA ASN A 130 23.37 4.54 12.87
C ASN A 130 22.50 5.80 12.68
N PRO A 131 23.02 6.91 12.13
CA PRO A 131 22.17 8.05 11.83
C PRO A 131 21.03 7.62 10.90
N ALA A 132 19.85 8.23 11.10
CA ALA A 132 18.75 8.07 10.16
C ALA A 132 19.20 8.56 8.77
N PRO A 133 18.78 7.90 7.68
CA PRO A 133 19.02 8.42 6.34
C PRO A 133 18.29 9.76 6.14
N SER A 134 18.62 10.47 5.05
CA SER A 134 17.92 11.70 4.71
C SER A 134 16.45 11.44 4.34
N GLU A 135 15.58 12.41 4.60
CA GLU A 135 14.19 12.40 4.14
C GLU A 135 14.10 12.02 2.65
N GLY A 136 13.14 11.16 2.31
CA GLY A 136 12.91 10.67 0.96
C GLY A 136 13.82 9.53 0.50
N ALA A 137 14.88 9.20 1.27
CA ALA A 137 15.72 8.03 1.02
C ALA A 137 14.92 6.72 1.21
N PRO A 138 15.29 5.61 0.55
CA PRO A 138 14.59 4.35 0.72
C PRO A 138 14.95 3.69 2.07
N GLU A 139 13.93 3.25 2.80
CA GLU A 139 14.06 2.48 4.05
C GLU A 139 13.20 1.22 3.99
N TRP A 140 13.66 0.18 4.68
CA TRP A 140 12.81 -0.94 5.08
C TRP A 140 12.33 -0.68 6.51
N GLU A 141 11.03 -0.61 6.71
CA GLU A 141 10.42 -0.74 8.04
C GLU A 141 10.01 -2.19 8.22
N ALA A 142 10.49 -2.83 9.28
CA ALA A 142 10.14 -4.19 9.62
C ALA A 142 9.38 -4.19 10.95
N LYS A 143 8.34 -5.03 11.04
CA LYS A 143 7.76 -5.41 12.33
C LYS A 143 8.08 -6.86 12.63
N VAL A 144 8.70 -7.08 13.78
CA VAL A 144 9.08 -8.41 14.27
C VAL A 144 8.34 -8.67 15.58
N ALA A 145 7.51 -9.71 15.57
CA ALA A 145 6.66 -10.08 16.69
C ALA A 145 7.35 -11.09 17.62
N GLN A 146 7.27 -10.86 18.93
CA GLN A 146 7.53 -11.89 19.92
C GLN A 146 6.33 -12.84 20.05
N SER A 147 6.50 -13.99 20.72
CA SER A 147 5.45 -15.00 20.85
C SER A 147 4.19 -14.52 21.57
N ASP A 148 4.31 -13.49 22.41
CA ASP A 148 3.18 -12.87 23.10
C ASP A 148 2.45 -11.84 22.21
N GLY A 149 2.90 -11.66 20.96
CA GLY A 149 2.38 -10.71 19.99
C GLY A 149 2.97 -9.31 20.08
N THR A 150 3.89 -9.01 21.01
CA THR A 150 4.52 -7.68 21.06
C THR A 150 5.33 -7.44 19.79
N LEU A 151 5.02 -6.34 19.11
CA LEU A 151 5.72 -5.91 17.91
C LEU A 151 6.92 -5.03 18.26
N HIS A 152 8.05 -5.34 17.64
CA HIS A 152 9.20 -4.46 17.57
C HIS A 152 9.29 -3.91 16.16
N ARG A 153 9.39 -2.59 16.05
CA ARG A 153 9.69 -1.89 14.81
C ARG A 153 11.20 -1.73 14.66
N ILE A 154 11.72 -2.15 13.49
CA ILE A 154 13.12 -2.03 13.10
C ILE A 154 13.15 -1.25 11.78
N ASP A 155 13.81 -0.10 11.77
CA ASP A 155 14.02 0.69 10.55
C ASP A 155 15.45 0.50 10.03
N ILE A 156 15.55 0.11 8.76
CA ILE A 156 16.80 -0.27 8.10
C ILE A 156 16.98 0.61 6.86
N ASP A 157 18.15 1.21 6.73
CA ASP A 157 18.51 1.94 5.51
C ASP A 157 18.55 0.97 4.31
N ALA A 158 17.69 1.17 3.32
CA ALA A 158 17.57 0.25 2.19
C ALA A 158 18.68 0.41 1.13
N VAL A 159 19.63 1.32 1.34
CA VAL A 159 20.84 1.52 0.53
C VAL A 159 22.03 0.75 1.10
N ASN A 160 22.21 0.74 2.42
CA ASN A 160 23.39 0.14 3.06
C ASN A 160 23.10 -1.02 4.03
N GLY A 161 21.85 -1.23 4.40
CA GLY A 161 21.39 -2.36 5.23
C GLY A 161 21.63 -2.16 6.73
N LYS A 162 21.96 -0.94 7.17
CA LYS A 162 22.18 -0.65 8.58
C LYS A 162 20.87 -0.30 9.27
N VAL A 163 20.66 -0.92 10.43
CA VAL A 163 19.61 -0.53 11.37
C VAL A 163 19.95 0.86 11.92
N PHE A 164 19.00 1.78 11.83
CA PHE A 164 19.12 3.13 12.43
C PHE A 164 18.06 3.36 13.52
N ARG A 165 17.02 2.54 13.57
CA ARG A 165 16.01 2.56 14.63
C ARG A 165 15.57 1.16 15.02
N THR A 166 15.48 0.93 16.32
CA THR A 166 14.83 -0.23 16.94
C THR A 166 14.01 0.26 18.12
N MET A 167 12.74 -0.14 18.19
CA MET A 167 11.85 0.16 19.30
C MET A 167 10.69 -0.84 19.37
N VAL A 168 10.08 -0.99 20.54
CA VAL A 168 8.73 -1.58 20.63
C VAL A 168 7.77 -0.66 19.86
N ASP A 169 6.88 -1.24 19.06
CA ASP A 169 5.89 -0.48 18.28
C ASP A 169 5.04 0.37 19.24
N PRO A 170 5.16 1.71 19.17
CA PRO A 170 4.51 2.60 20.14
C PRO A 170 3.00 2.72 19.90
N ASP A 171 2.54 2.34 18.71
CA ASP A 171 1.16 2.48 18.27
C ASP A 171 0.36 1.17 18.45
N GLN A 172 1.02 0.08 18.89
CA GLN A 172 0.39 -1.21 19.11
C GLN A 172 -0.49 -1.21 20.36
N ASP A 173 -1.77 -1.55 20.20
CA ASP A 173 -2.69 -1.73 21.31
C ASP A 173 -2.81 -3.20 21.78
N PRO A 174 -3.48 -3.49 22.91
CA PRO A 174 -3.63 -4.86 23.41
C PRO A 174 -4.41 -5.81 22.49
N ASP A 175 -5.35 -5.28 21.69
CA ASP A 175 -6.14 -6.08 20.77
C ASP A 175 -5.27 -6.47 19.56
N ASP A 176 -4.46 -5.53 19.04
CA ASP A 176 -3.45 -5.81 18.01
C ASP A 176 -2.48 -6.89 18.48
N LYS A 177 -1.98 -6.79 19.72
CA LYS A 177 -1.08 -7.80 20.30
C LYS A 177 -1.71 -9.19 20.32
N THR A 178 -2.99 -9.27 20.69
CA THR A 178 -3.73 -10.53 20.67
C THR A 178 -3.89 -11.07 19.25
N GLN A 179 -4.26 -10.21 18.30
CA GLN A 179 -4.44 -10.58 16.89
C GLN A 179 -3.15 -11.09 16.26
N ILE A 180 -2.02 -10.43 16.49
CA ILE A 180 -0.70 -10.87 16.01
C ILE A 180 -0.37 -12.26 16.55
N SER A 181 -0.57 -12.51 17.85
CA SER A 181 -0.34 -13.82 18.46
C SER A 181 -1.18 -14.92 17.79
N GLU A 182 -2.46 -14.65 17.51
CA GLU A 182 -3.32 -15.59 16.79
C GLU A 182 -2.88 -15.86 15.35
N TRP A 183 -2.42 -14.84 14.62
CA TRP A 183 -1.90 -15.02 13.28
C TRP A 183 -0.62 -15.86 13.28
N LEU A 184 0.27 -15.63 14.24
CA LEU A 184 1.49 -16.43 14.41
C LEU A 184 1.18 -17.90 14.68
N ASP A 185 0.14 -18.19 15.47
CA ASP A 185 -0.31 -19.57 15.74
C ASP A 185 -0.90 -20.26 14.51
N LYS A 186 -1.58 -19.50 13.65
CA LYS A 186 -2.19 -20.00 12.39
C LYS A 186 -1.16 -20.14 11.27
N ALA A 187 -0.12 -19.31 11.26
CA ALA A 187 0.90 -19.27 10.22
C ALA A 187 1.89 -20.44 10.35
N LYS A 188 1.84 -21.36 9.39
CA LYS A 188 2.79 -22.49 9.27
C LYS A 188 3.83 -22.26 8.18
N GLN A 189 3.54 -21.35 7.25
CA GLN A 189 4.47 -20.91 6.21
C GLN A 189 5.27 -19.72 6.70
N THR A 190 6.55 -19.68 6.33
CA THR A 190 7.42 -18.54 6.59
C THR A 190 7.23 -17.44 5.54
N PRO A 191 7.65 -16.19 5.84
CA PRO A 191 7.67 -15.12 4.85
C PRO A 191 8.40 -15.51 3.56
N GLU A 192 9.52 -16.25 3.64
CA GLU A 192 10.30 -16.67 2.47
C GLU A 192 9.54 -17.68 1.61
N GLN A 193 8.77 -18.57 2.23
CA GLN A 193 7.92 -19.52 1.51
C GLN A 193 6.79 -18.80 0.78
N ALA A 194 6.17 -17.81 1.43
CA ALA A 194 5.13 -16.98 0.83
C ALA A 194 5.69 -16.15 -0.34
N VAL A 195 6.83 -15.48 -0.15
CA VAL A 195 7.51 -14.72 -1.22
C VAL A 195 7.87 -15.62 -2.40
N LYS A 196 8.35 -16.85 -2.15
CA LYS A 196 8.62 -17.81 -3.23
C LYS A 196 7.36 -18.17 -4.00
N ALA A 197 6.23 -18.40 -3.32
CA ALA A 197 4.95 -18.68 -3.97
C ALA A 197 4.44 -17.47 -4.77
N ALA A 198 4.54 -16.27 -4.20
CA ALA A 198 4.15 -15.02 -4.85
C ALA A 198 4.99 -14.71 -6.09
N THR A 199 6.31 -14.83 -6.01
CA THR A 199 7.23 -14.54 -7.13
C THR A 199 7.23 -15.61 -8.23
N ALA A 200 6.62 -16.78 -7.97
CA ALA A 200 6.24 -17.73 -9.00
C ALA A 200 5.04 -17.23 -9.85
N LYS A 201 4.18 -16.37 -9.29
CA LYS A 201 2.99 -15.78 -9.96
C LYS A 201 3.23 -14.39 -10.53
N ALA A 202 4.01 -13.55 -9.84
CA ALA A 202 4.35 -12.21 -10.25
C ALA A 202 5.88 -12.06 -10.35
N LYS A 203 6.39 -11.58 -11.49
CA LYS A 203 7.83 -11.32 -11.64
C LYS A 203 8.12 -9.88 -11.26
N GLY A 204 9.15 -9.67 -10.45
CA GLY A 204 9.53 -8.32 -10.04
C GLY A 204 10.35 -8.29 -8.76
N THR A 205 10.41 -7.10 -8.17
CA THR A 205 11.04 -6.84 -6.88
C THR A 205 9.98 -6.85 -5.79
N VAL A 206 10.20 -7.65 -4.74
CA VAL A 206 9.36 -7.64 -3.55
C VAL A 206 9.56 -6.31 -2.82
N THR A 207 8.46 -5.62 -2.52
CA THR A 207 8.46 -4.33 -1.80
C THR A 207 7.69 -4.37 -0.49
N HIS A 208 6.85 -5.40 -0.29
CA HIS A 208 6.12 -5.59 0.96
C HIS A 208 5.87 -7.08 1.22
N VAL A 209 5.97 -7.50 2.48
CA VAL A 209 5.56 -8.81 2.96
C VAL A 209 4.88 -8.64 4.32
N GLU A 210 3.63 -9.05 4.44
CA GLU A 210 2.84 -8.87 5.68
C GLU A 210 2.05 -10.14 6.03
N LEU A 211 2.05 -10.52 7.30
CA LEU A 211 1.13 -11.48 7.88
C LEU A 211 -0.07 -10.73 8.44
N GLY A 212 -1.24 -11.03 7.88
CA GLY A 212 -2.51 -10.50 8.35
C GLY A 212 -3.63 -11.50 8.09
N ASP A 213 -4.86 -11.00 7.99
CA ASP A 213 -6.00 -11.75 7.50
C ASP A 213 -6.66 -11.10 6.28
N ASN A 214 -7.30 -11.93 5.47
CA ASN A 214 -8.12 -11.45 4.36
C ASN A 214 -9.56 -11.13 4.83
N ASP A 215 -10.42 -10.67 3.92
CA ASP A 215 -11.83 -10.35 4.19
C ASP A 215 -12.64 -11.49 4.85
N ASN A 216 -12.17 -12.74 4.78
CA ASN A 216 -12.80 -13.91 5.41
C ASN A 216 -12.15 -14.29 6.76
N GLN A 217 -11.34 -13.41 7.33
CA GLN A 217 -10.59 -13.62 8.58
C GLN A 217 -9.63 -14.83 8.54
N GLN A 218 -9.21 -15.23 7.33
CA GLN A 218 -8.21 -16.27 7.14
C GLN A 218 -6.82 -15.66 7.19
N ALA A 219 -5.92 -16.23 8.00
CA ALA A 219 -4.52 -15.79 8.06
C ALA A 219 -3.82 -15.99 6.70
N VAL A 220 -3.24 -14.93 6.17
CA VAL A 220 -2.56 -14.88 4.88
C VAL A 220 -1.26 -14.09 4.97
N TRP A 221 -0.31 -14.44 4.11
CA TRP A 221 0.80 -13.59 3.74
C TRP A 221 0.42 -12.74 2.52
N GLY A 222 0.35 -11.43 2.67
CA GLY A 222 0.31 -10.48 1.57
C GLY A 222 1.73 -10.20 1.06
N VAL A 223 1.96 -10.29 -0.24
CA VAL A 223 3.26 -9.99 -0.86
C VAL A 223 3.08 -9.03 -2.03
N ASP A 224 3.67 -7.85 -1.94
CA ASP A 224 3.71 -6.90 -3.05
C ASP A 224 4.96 -7.08 -3.90
N VAL A 225 4.75 -7.22 -5.21
CA VAL A 225 5.80 -7.40 -6.21
C VAL A 225 5.69 -6.31 -7.28
N VAL A 226 6.72 -5.50 -7.43
CA VAL A 226 6.80 -4.44 -8.45
C VAL A 226 7.54 -4.94 -9.69
N ASP A 227 6.87 -4.89 -10.84
CA ASP A 227 7.46 -5.22 -12.15
C ASP A 227 8.28 -4.03 -12.67
N LYS A 228 9.59 -4.19 -12.90
CA LYS A 228 10.47 -3.09 -13.35
C LYS A 228 10.26 -2.66 -14.81
N GLY A 229 9.49 -3.42 -15.59
CA GLY A 229 9.18 -3.10 -16.99
C GLY A 229 8.02 -2.13 -17.16
N ASN A 230 7.02 -2.21 -16.27
CA ASN A 230 5.81 -1.38 -16.32
C ASN A 230 5.51 -0.64 -15.01
N TRP A 231 6.25 -0.92 -13.94
CA TRP A 231 6.13 -0.35 -12.60
C TRP A 231 4.79 -0.60 -11.91
N ASN A 232 3.99 -1.54 -12.41
CA ASN A 232 2.80 -2.01 -11.73
C ASN A 232 3.19 -2.81 -10.49
N LYS A 233 2.36 -2.69 -9.45
CA LYS A 233 2.47 -3.44 -8.21
C LYS A 233 1.50 -4.61 -8.28
N THR A 234 1.93 -5.80 -7.91
CA THR A 234 1.05 -6.96 -7.80
C THR A 234 1.04 -7.45 -6.37
N THR A 235 -0.10 -7.36 -5.71
CA THR A 235 -0.34 -7.98 -4.41
C THR A 235 -0.77 -9.41 -4.61
N VAL A 236 -0.05 -10.36 -3.98
CA VAL A 236 -0.38 -11.78 -3.99
C VAL A 236 -0.67 -12.21 -2.55
N GLU A 237 -1.86 -12.73 -2.30
CA GLU A 237 -2.19 -13.33 -1.01
C GLU A 237 -1.89 -14.83 -1.05
N VAL A 238 -1.12 -15.28 -0.08
CA VAL A 238 -0.72 -16.67 0.09
C VAL A 238 -1.27 -17.17 1.43
N ASP A 239 -1.96 -18.30 1.41
CA ASP A 239 -2.46 -18.96 2.62
C ASP A 239 -1.32 -19.21 3.61
N ALA A 240 -1.39 -18.61 4.80
CA ALA A 240 -0.31 -18.68 5.78
C ALA A 240 -0.15 -20.09 6.38
N ALA A 241 -1.16 -20.96 6.29
CA ALA A 241 -1.10 -22.31 6.83
C ALA A 241 -0.53 -23.33 5.83
N ASN A 242 -0.76 -23.16 4.52
CA ASN A 242 -0.40 -24.18 3.52
C ASN A 242 0.37 -23.67 2.28
N GLY A 243 0.55 -22.35 2.13
CA GLY A 243 1.37 -21.78 1.06
C GLY A 243 0.68 -21.70 -0.30
N LYS A 244 -0.62 -22.01 -0.37
CA LYS A 244 -1.40 -21.88 -1.60
C LYS A 244 -1.68 -20.40 -1.89
N VAL A 245 -1.43 -19.97 -3.12
CA VAL A 245 -1.86 -18.65 -3.59
C VAL A 245 -3.39 -18.62 -3.64
N LEU A 246 -3.98 -17.67 -2.93
CA LEU A 246 -5.43 -17.47 -2.81
C LEU A 246 -5.94 -16.42 -3.79
N SER A 247 -5.21 -15.30 -3.92
CA SER A 247 -5.58 -14.20 -4.79
C SER A 247 -4.35 -13.51 -5.39
N GLN A 248 -4.57 -12.77 -6.48
CA GLN A 248 -3.57 -11.93 -7.13
C GLN A 248 -4.27 -10.70 -7.69
N LYS A 249 -3.80 -9.51 -7.32
CA LYS A 249 -4.34 -8.23 -7.79
C LYS A 249 -3.23 -7.35 -8.30
N VAL A 250 -3.40 -6.81 -9.51
CA VAL A 250 -2.45 -5.89 -10.14
C VAL A 250 -2.96 -4.47 -10.02
N ASP A 251 -2.15 -3.60 -9.42
CA ASP A 251 -2.33 -2.16 -9.36
C ASP A 251 -1.62 -1.48 -10.52
N LYS A 252 -2.39 -0.74 -11.30
CA LYS A 252 -1.97 -0.10 -12.57
C LYS A 252 -2.07 1.42 -12.51
N ASP A 253 -2.57 1.95 -11.41
CA ASP A 253 -2.59 3.37 -11.09
C ASP A 253 -1.21 3.89 -10.71
#